data_AF-A0A243W4M5-F1
#
_entry.id   AF-A0A243W4M5-F1
#
_cell.length_a   1.000
_cell.length_b   1.000
_cell.length_c   1.000
_cell.angle_alpha   90.00
_cell.angle_beta   90.00
_cell.angle_gamma   90.00
#
_symmetry.space_group_name_H-M   'P 1'
#
loop_
_entity.id
_entity.type
_entity.pdbx_description
1 polymer ?
#
loop_
_entity_poly.entity_id
_entity_poly.type
_entity_poly.pdbx_seq_one_letter_code
_entity_poly.pdbx_strand_id
1 'polypeptide(L)' 'MSTNKIALVTGGSRGLGKDMALKLAQHGIDVILTYRS' A
#
# COMPACT_ATOMS: atom_id res chain seq x y z
N MET A 1 -23.53 1.05 -0.53
CA MET A 1 -22.16 0.74 -0.07
C MET A 1 -21.20 1.62 -0.86
N SER A 2 -20.32 2.37 -0.20
CA SER A 2 -19.22 3.06 -0.89
C SER A 2 -18.15 2.04 -1.25
N THR A 3 -17.69 2.06 -2.49
CA THR A 3 -16.50 1.30 -2.90
C THR A 3 -15.26 1.94 -2.28
N ASN A 4 -14.63 1.25 -1.33
CA ASN A 4 -13.34 1.66 -0.81
C ASN A 4 -12.29 1.54 -1.91
N LYS A 5 -11.39 2.53 -2.00
CA LYS A 5 -10.24 2.46 -2.91
C LYS A 5 -9.23 1.47 -2.35
N ILE A 6 -8.69 0.61 -3.21
CA ILE A 6 -7.62 -0.32 -2.86
C ILE A 6 -6.38 0.03 -3.69
N ALA A 7 -5.22 0.11 -3.05
CA ALA A 7 -3.95 0.36 -3.71
C ALA A 7 -3.09 -0.91 -3.75
N LEU A 8 -2.53 -1.22 -4.93
CA LEU A 8 -1.52 -2.27 -5.12
C LEU A 8 -0.12 -1.65 -5.14
N VAL A 9 0.70 -2.00 -4.14
CA VAL A 9 2.09 -1.52 -4.00
C VAL A 9 3.08 -2.65 -4.30
N THR A 10 3.84 -2.54 -5.39
CA THR A 10 4.96 -3.45 -5.66
C THR A 10 6.26 -2.92 -5.03
N GLY A 11 7.19 -3.80 -4.69
CA GLY A 11 8.42 -3.43 -3.98
C GLY A 11 8.17 -2.89 -2.56
N GLY A 12 7.06 -3.28 -1.93
CA GLY A 12 6.58 -2.70 -0.67
C GLY A 12 7.40 -3.00 0.59
N SER A 13 8.44 -3.83 0.50
CA SER A 13 9.24 -4.24 1.67
C SER A 13 10.22 -3.17 2.16
N ARG A 14 10.64 -2.24 1.29
CA ARG A 14 11.72 -1.28 1.61
C ARG A 14 11.62 0.02 0.85
N GLY A 15 12.40 1.01 1.28
CA GLY A 15 12.52 2.31 0.62
C GLY A 15 11.17 2.98 0.40
N LEU A 16 11.00 3.54 -0.80
CA LEU A 16 9.81 4.30 -1.17
C LEU A 16 8.53 3.45 -1.17
N GLY A 17 8.60 2.17 -1.55
CA GLY A 17 7.45 1.28 -1.56
C GLY A 17 6.86 1.07 -0.16
N LYS A 18 7.74 0.91 0.85
CA LYS A 18 7.32 0.79 2.26
C LYS A 18 6.67 2.09 2.76
N ASP A 19 7.30 3.23 2.52
CA ASP A 19 6.78 4.54 2.97
C ASP A 19 5.43 4.86 2.32
N MET A 20 5.28 4.56 1.03
CA MET A 20 4.03 4.72 0.29
C MET A 20 2.91 3.83 0.84
N ALA A 21 3.17 2.54 1.07
CA ALA A 21 2.18 1.61 1.62
C ALA A 21 1.67 2.07 3.00
N LEU A 22 2.58 2.51 3.87
CA LEU A 22 2.23 3.01 5.20
C LEU A 22 1.41 4.30 5.13
N LYS A 23 1.82 5.28 4.31
CA LYS A 23 1.07 6.53 4.14
C LYS A 23 -0.32 6.29 3.56
N LEU A 24 -0.47 5.42 2.56
CA LEU A 24 -1.78 5.06 2.01
C LEU A 24 -2.70 4.46 3.08
N ALA A 25 -2.19 3.51 3.87
CA ALA A 25 -2.94 2.91 4.96
C ALA A 25 -3.34 3.94 6.03
N GLN A 26 -2.45 4.88 6.38
CA GLN A 26 -2.77 5.98 7.31
C GLN A 26 -3.90 6.89 6.81
N HIS A 27 -4.09 7.01 5.50
CA HIS A 27 -5.19 7.77 4.90
C HIS A 27 -6.47 6.93 4.70
N GLY A 28 -6.53 5.72 5.28
CA GLY A 28 -7.71 4.84 5.22
C GLY A 28 -7.90 4.15 3.86
N ILE A 29 -6.84 4.07 3.05
CA ILE A 29 -6.85 3.29 1.80
C ILE A 29 -6.42 1.87 2.13
N ASP A 30 -7.18 0.88 1.68
CA ASP A 30 -6.79 -0.52 1.82
C ASP A 30 -5.59 -0.81 0.89
N VAL A 31 -4.57 -1.49 1.41
CA VAL A 31 -3.32 -1.72 0.70
C VAL A 31 -3.04 -3.21 0.56
N ILE A 32 -2.77 -3.64 -0.68
CA ILE A 32 -2.15 -4.91 -1.00
C ILE A 32 -0.72 -4.61 -1.41
N LEU A 33 0.27 -5.27 -0.82
CA LEU A 33 1.66 -5.12 -1.23
C LEU A 33 2.32 -6.44 -1.58
N THR A 34 3.33 -6.36 -2.45
CA THR A 34 4.18 -7.49 -2.82
C THR A 34 5.63 -7.05 -2.95
N TYR A 35 6.54 -7.99 -2.75
CA TYR A 35 7.98 -7.79 -2.89
C TYR A 35 8.67 -9.12 -3.20
N ARG A 36 9.92 -9.02 -3.66
CA ARG A 36 10.82 -10.17 -3.80
C ARG A 36 11.79 -10.17 -2.63
N SER A 37 12.00 -11.33 -2.03
CA SER A 37 13.04 -11.60 -1.03
C SER A 37 14.40 -11.70 -1.70
#